data_AF-A0A835SPU1-F1
#
_entry.id   AF-A0A835SPU1-F1
#
_cell.length_a   1.000
_cell.length_b   1.000
_cell.length_c   1.000
_cell.angle_alpha   90.00
_cell.angle_beta   90.00
_cell.angle_gamma   90.00
#
_symmetry.space_group_name_H-M   'P 1'
#
loop_
_entity.id
_entity.type
_entity.pdbx_description
1 polymer ?
#
loop_
_entity_poly.entity_id
_entity_poly.type
_entity_poly.pdbx_seq_one_letter_code
_entity_poly.pdbx_strand_id
1 'polypeptide(L)'
;MLCSARLRHANTSLSFSRRSANRQRRPSCVRARAVTTDDLCRLVGLTPGEAAAALSACPALAGAARAPAAQAPDVAGLVESNARLLRGSGSGFKGHEVAALVRRRPGLLLEPRLGEWLEFLSGYGLSGEEVWKVLAYGSNSGEDAGGGSSSSSGSGSSSTSSFDPLNAGGNATSGLVGAPGASPYAAGAAIVWLKSWGWTDADIAARLLPCYPHVLAAGTEPLQAAVDHLRQQGFEDEPIRRMVLTFPALLAPPLSGPLLELISRIRASANNKYVVSGSYHV
;
A
#
# COMPACT_ATOMS: atom_id res chain seq x y z
N MET A 1 18.09 -11.68 51.87
CA MET A 1 19.40 -12.23 51.46
C MET A 1 19.93 -11.38 50.34
N LEU A 2 21.02 -10.68 50.61
CA LEU A 2 21.69 -9.71 49.74
C LEU A 2 22.73 -10.45 48.90
N CYS A 3 22.73 -10.27 47.59
CA CYS A 3 23.88 -10.60 46.74
C CYS A 3 24.13 -9.47 45.75
N SER A 4 24.86 -8.46 46.24
CA SER A 4 25.50 -7.42 45.44
C SER A 4 26.83 -7.96 44.91
N ALA A 5 26.97 -8.12 43.59
CA ALA A 5 28.25 -8.47 42.97
C ALA A 5 28.81 -7.26 42.20
N ARG A 6 29.79 -6.60 42.82
CA ARG A 6 30.75 -5.66 42.23
C ARG A 6 31.82 -6.43 41.44
N LEU A 7 32.07 -6.07 40.19
CA LEU A 7 33.37 -6.29 39.51
C LEU A 7 33.53 -5.23 38.41
N ARG A 8 34.27 -4.15 38.68
CA ARG A 8 35.72 -3.96 38.47
C ARG A 8 36.07 -3.63 37.01
N HIS A 9 36.27 -2.34 36.79
CA HIS A 9 37.01 -1.74 35.69
C HIS A 9 38.41 -2.36 35.53
N ALA A 10 38.74 -2.75 34.31
CA ALA A 10 40.13 -2.88 33.86
C ALA A 10 40.28 -1.99 32.62
N ASN A 11 40.96 -0.87 32.80
CA ASN A 11 41.23 0.13 31.77
C ASN A 11 42.67 -0.10 31.28
N THR A 12 42.84 -0.96 30.28
CA THR A 12 44.13 -1.20 29.64
C THR A 12 44.31 -0.27 28.44
N SER A 13 45.06 0.80 28.67
CA SER A 13 45.59 1.68 27.64
C SER A 13 46.71 0.96 26.89
N LEU A 14 46.46 0.59 25.63
CA LEU A 14 47.49 0.16 24.68
C LEU A 14 47.54 1.16 23.53
N SER A 15 48.55 2.02 23.60
CA SER A 15 48.98 2.94 22.57
C SER A 15 49.63 2.18 21.42
N PHE A 16 48.84 1.86 20.38
CA PHE A 16 49.36 1.36 19.11
C PHE A 16 49.42 2.49 18.08
N SER A 17 50.63 2.99 17.89
CA SER A 17 51.03 3.82 16.76
C SER A 17 50.97 2.98 15.47
N ARG A 18 49.96 3.21 14.64
CA ARG A 18 49.94 2.76 13.24
C ARG A 18 49.78 3.97 12.33
N ARG A 19 50.90 4.35 11.71
CA ARG A 19 50.96 5.10 10.46
C ARG A 19 50.18 4.33 9.40
N SER A 20 48.91 4.67 9.20
CA SER A 20 48.17 4.27 8.01
C SER A 20 48.05 5.47 7.09
N ALA A 21 48.72 5.33 5.94
CA ALA A 21 48.70 6.25 4.84
C ALA A 21 47.26 6.70 4.54
N ASN A 22 47.03 7.99 4.72
CA ASN A 22 45.81 8.70 4.36
C ASN A 22 45.72 8.79 2.83
N ARG A 23 45.56 7.65 2.15
CA ARG A 23 44.97 7.63 0.82
C ARG A 23 43.50 7.95 1.04
N GLN A 24 43.19 9.25 1.02
CA GLN A 24 41.86 9.75 0.72
C GLN A 24 41.43 9.08 -0.58
N ARG A 25 40.78 7.92 -0.47
CA ARG A 25 39.97 7.35 -1.53
C ARG A 25 38.94 8.44 -1.81
N ARG A 26 39.16 9.18 -2.90
CA ARG A 26 38.14 10.07 -3.46
C ARG A 26 36.85 9.26 -3.44
N PRO A 27 35.77 9.77 -2.83
CA PRO A 27 34.48 9.09 -2.89
C PRO A 27 34.21 8.84 -4.37
N SER A 28 34.21 7.57 -4.76
CA SER A 28 33.84 7.17 -6.10
C SER A 28 32.45 7.75 -6.30
N CYS A 29 32.36 8.76 -7.15
CA CYS A 29 31.10 9.37 -7.52
C CYS A 29 30.32 8.28 -8.26
N VAL A 30 29.56 7.48 -7.50
CA VAL A 30 28.65 6.47 -8.04
C VAL A 30 27.59 7.29 -8.76
N ARG A 31 27.77 7.45 -10.07
CA ARG A 31 26.77 8.07 -10.91
C ARG A 31 25.51 7.25 -10.77
N ALA A 32 24.44 7.87 -10.27
CA ALA A 32 23.12 7.28 -10.27
C ALA A 32 22.81 6.79 -11.69
N ARG A 33 22.73 5.47 -11.87
CA ARG A 33 22.47 4.84 -13.16
C ARG A 33 20.96 4.78 -13.35
N ALA A 34 20.47 5.30 -14.47
CA ALA A 34 19.07 5.12 -14.85
C ALA A 34 18.81 3.66 -15.25
N VAL A 35 17.60 3.17 -14.96
CA VAL A 35 17.18 1.82 -15.36
C VAL A 35 16.83 1.84 -16.85
N THR A 36 17.44 0.93 -17.60
CA THR A 36 17.17 0.78 -19.04
C THR A 36 16.14 -0.32 -19.32
N THR A 37 15.59 -0.33 -20.54
CA THR A 37 14.72 -1.42 -21.01
C THR A 37 15.41 -2.78 -20.92
N ASP A 38 16.69 -2.83 -21.27
CA ASP A 38 17.49 -4.06 -21.22
C ASP A 38 17.68 -4.58 -19.79
N ASP A 39 17.83 -3.67 -18.82
CA ASP A 39 17.90 -4.02 -17.41
C ASP A 39 16.60 -4.70 -16.95
N LEU A 40 15.44 -4.15 -17.29
CA LEU A 40 14.14 -4.76 -16.96
C LEU A 40 13.91 -6.11 -17.67
N CYS A 41 14.30 -6.22 -18.94
CA CYS A 41 14.21 -7.49 -19.67
C CYS A 41 15.05 -8.58 -18.99
N ARG A 42 16.28 -8.24 -18.59
CA ARG A 42 17.20 -9.18 -17.92
C ARG A 42 16.81 -9.49 -16.48
N LEU A 43 16.37 -8.48 -15.72
CA LEU A 43 16.10 -8.60 -14.29
C LEU A 43 14.69 -9.12 -13.97
N VAL A 44 13.73 -8.89 -14.84
CA VAL A 44 12.33 -9.26 -14.57
C VAL A 44 11.86 -10.33 -15.56
N GLY A 45 12.49 -10.44 -16.74
CA GLY A 45 12.03 -11.31 -17.82
C GLY A 45 10.92 -10.68 -18.66
N LEU A 46 10.83 -9.35 -18.67
CA LEU A 46 9.89 -8.62 -19.52
C LEU A 46 10.30 -8.67 -20.99
N THR A 47 9.32 -8.57 -21.89
CA THR A 47 9.64 -8.30 -23.30
C THR A 47 10.05 -6.83 -23.48
N PRO A 48 10.81 -6.47 -24.53
CA PRO A 48 11.24 -5.09 -24.75
C PRO A 48 10.09 -4.08 -24.80
N GLY A 49 8.95 -4.47 -25.40
CA GLY A 49 7.74 -3.64 -25.45
C GLY A 49 7.09 -3.44 -24.09
N GLU A 50 7.03 -4.50 -23.26
CA GLU A 50 6.52 -4.41 -21.89
C GLU A 50 7.43 -3.58 -20.98
N ALA A 51 8.75 -3.72 -21.13
CA ALA A 51 9.72 -2.92 -20.40
C ALA A 51 9.60 -1.43 -20.75
N ALA A 52 9.43 -1.09 -22.03
CA ALA A 52 9.18 0.27 -22.48
C ALA A 52 7.86 0.83 -21.90
N ALA A 53 6.79 0.03 -21.93
CA ALA A 53 5.51 0.40 -21.33
C ALA A 53 5.63 0.66 -19.82
N ALA A 54 6.32 -0.21 -19.08
CA ALA A 54 6.56 -0.06 -17.65
C ALA A 54 7.35 1.22 -17.30
N LEU A 55 8.38 1.55 -18.08
CA LEU A 55 9.14 2.80 -17.92
C LEU A 55 8.29 4.04 -18.25
N SER A 56 7.40 3.93 -19.24
CA SER A 56 6.49 5.02 -19.60
C SER A 56 5.41 5.25 -18.54
N ALA A 57 4.92 4.18 -17.91
CA ALA A 57 3.93 4.23 -16.84
C ALA A 57 4.53 4.71 -15.51
N CYS A 58 5.83 4.50 -15.29
CA CYS A 58 6.53 4.97 -14.10
C CYS A 58 7.83 5.72 -14.48
N PRO A 59 7.74 7.03 -14.78
CA PRO A 59 8.89 7.86 -15.16
C PRO A 59 10.01 7.90 -14.10
N ALA A 60 9.67 7.62 -12.85
CA ALA A 60 10.62 7.50 -11.75
C ALA A 60 11.62 6.34 -11.93
N LEU A 61 11.22 5.25 -12.60
CA LEU A 61 12.14 4.14 -12.94
C LEU A 61 13.19 4.58 -13.96
N ALA A 62 12.78 5.36 -14.96
CA ALA A 62 13.67 5.86 -16.02
C ALA A 62 14.67 6.93 -15.50
N GLY A 63 14.59 7.32 -14.22
CA GLY A 63 15.43 8.37 -13.64
C GLY A 63 15.14 9.76 -14.23
N ALA A 64 13.98 9.95 -14.88
CA ALA A 64 13.73 11.09 -15.76
C ALA A 64 13.51 12.43 -15.04
N ALA A 65 13.31 12.46 -13.73
CA ALA A 65 13.17 13.73 -13.02
C ALA A 65 14.53 14.24 -12.54
N ARG A 66 15.37 14.72 -13.47
CA ARG A 66 16.18 15.97 -13.43
C ARG A 66 16.59 16.51 -12.04
N ALA A 67 16.90 15.66 -11.08
CA ALA A 67 17.25 16.04 -9.73
C ALA A 67 18.75 16.39 -9.69
N PRO A 68 19.15 17.45 -8.99
CA PRO A 68 20.56 17.80 -8.85
C PRO A 68 21.33 16.62 -8.24
N ALA A 69 22.46 16.27 -8.85
CA ALA A 69 23.25 15.06 -8.62
C ALA A 69 23.74 14.82 -7.17
N ALA A 70 23.44 15.72 -6.24
CA ALA A 70 23.84 15.63 -4.85
C ALA A 70 22.96 14.69 -3.99
N GLN A 71 21.76 14.31 -4.45
CA GLN A 71 20.81 13.51 -3.64
C GLN A 71 20.03 12.44 -4.44
N ALA A 72 20.43 12.13 -5.68
CA ALA A 72 19.72 11.13 -6.48
C ALA A 72 19.86 9.74 -5.81
N PRO A 73 18.77 9.10 -5.36
CA PRO A 73 18.83 7.75 -4.82
C PRO A 73 19.32 6.79 -5.90
N ASP A 74 20.05 5.74 -5.50
CA ASP A 74 20.49 4.68 -6.42
C ASP A 74 19.29 3.81 -6.84
N VAL A 75 18.52 4.33 -7.79
CA VAL A 75 17.29 3.70 -8.30
C VAL A 75 17.62 2.35 -8.95
N ALA A 76 18.69 2.27 -9.74
CA ALA A 76 19.07 1.01 -10.37
C ALA A 76 19.49 -0.06 -9.35
N GLY A 77 20.27 0.31 -8.32
CA GLY A 77 20.62 -0.61 -7.25
C GLY A 77 19.40 -1.10 -6.47
N LEU A 78 18.44 -0.21 -6.19
CA LEU A 78 17.20 -0.57 -5.53
C LEU A 78 16.33 -1.52 -6.39
N VAL A 79 16.16 -1.21 -7.67
CA VAL A 79 15.40 -2.03 -8.61
C VAL A 79 16.03 -3.42 -8.76
N GLU A 80 17.37 -3.49 -8.85
CA GLU A 80 18.08 -4.76 -8.91
C GLU A 80 17.92 -5.57 -7.61
N SER A 81 18.05 -4.92 -6.45
CA SER A 81 17.82 -5.55 -5.14
C SER A 81 16.39 -6.10 -5.03
N ASN A 82 15.39 -5.30 -5.37
CA ASN A 82 13.98 -5.68 -5.30
C ASN A 82 13.62 -6.78 -6.32
N ALA A 83 14.15 -6.73 -7.54
CA ALA A 83 13.96 -7.79 -8.52
C ALA A 83 14.62 -9.11 -8.09
N ARG A 84 15.75 -9.05 -7.37
CA ARG A 84 16.37 -10.23 -6.76
C ARG A 84 15.55 -10.75 -5.57
N LEU A 85 15.01 -9.87 -4.72
CA LEU A 85 14.11 -10.28 -3.64
C LEU A 85 12.87 -10.98 -4.19
N LEU A 86 12.22 -10.43 -5.21
CA LEU A 86 11.04 -11.06 -5.81
C LEU A 86 11.35 -12.42 -6.45
N ARG A 87 12.57 -12.66 -6.94
CA ARG A 87 12.96 -13.97 -7.52
C ARG A 87 13.58 -14.94 -6.52
N GLY A 88 14.24 -14.43 -5.49
CA GLY A 88 15.09 -15.20 -4.58
C GLY A 88 14.51 -15.39 -3.19
N SER A 89 13.56 -14.54 -2.77
CA SER A 89 12.86 -14.74 -1.51
C SER A 89 12.11 -16.07 -1.58
N GLY A 90 12.12 -16.82 -0.47
CA GLY A 90 11.42 -18.11 -0.32
C GLY A 90 9.90 -18.06 -0.53
N SER A 91 9.36 -16.94 -1.01
CA SER A 91 8.02 -16.82 -1.58
C SER A 91 7.84 -17.61 -2.88
N GLY A 92 8.92 -18.00 -3.57
CA GLY A 92 8.83 -18.95 -4.69
C GLY A 92 8.13 -18.42 -5.94
N PHE A 93 8.13 -17.09 -6.15
CA PHE A 93 7.52 -16.51 -7.35
C PHE A 93 8.19 -17.03 -8.61
N LYS A 94 7.38 -17.41 -9.59
CA LYS A 94 7.88 -17.79 -10.91
C LYS A 94 8.23 -16.51 -11.68
N GLY A 95 9.21 -16.60 -12.59
CA GLY A 95 9.64 -15.44 -13.37
C GLY A 95 8.50 -14.71 -14.10
N HIS A 96 7.51 -15.45 -14.59
CA HIS A 96 6.34 -14.86 -15.25
C HIS A 96 5.37 -14.13 -14.29
N GLU A 97 5.30 -14.52 -13.02
CA GLU A 97 4.48 -13.85 -12.00
C GLU A 97 5.10 -12.52 -11.60
N VAL A 98 6.44 -12.49 -11.49
CA VAL A 98 7.21 -11.26 -11.25
C VAL A 98 7.06 -10.32 -12.45
N ALA A 99 7.14 -10.83 -13.68
CA ALA A 99 6.85 -10.05 -14.89
C ALA A 99 5.42 -9.50 -14.88
N ALA A 100 4.42 -10.31 -14.58
CA ALA A 100 3.03 -9.86 -14.49
C ALA A 100 2.83 -8.79 -13.41
N LEU A 101 3.53 -8.91 -12.28
CA LEU A 101 3.50 -7.95 -11.18
C LEU A 101 4.09 -6.59 -11.60
N VAL A 102 5.26 -6.59 -12.25
CA VAL A 102 5.91 -5.37 -12.73
C VAL A 102 5.13 -4.72 -13.88
N ARG A 103 4.47 -5.50 -14.75
CA ARG A 103 3.57 -4.97 -15.79
C ARG A 103 2.39 -4.21 -15.18
N ARG A 104 1.79 -4.76 -14.12
CA ARG A 104 0.66 -4.12 -13.43
C ARG A 104 1.11 -2.95 -12.56
N ARG A 105 2.26 -3.10 -11.92
CA ARG A 105 2.73 -2.15 -10.91
C ARG A 105 4.25 -1.96 -10.97
N PRO A 106 4.75 -1.18 -11.95
CA PRO A 106 6.18 -0.91 -12.08
C PRO A 106 6.77 -0.20 -10.86
N GLY A 107 5.99 0.63 -10.17
CA GLY A 107 6.39 1.34 -8.95
C GLY A 107 6.77 0.42 -7.78
N LEU A 108 6.36 -0.85 -7.79
CA LEU A 108 6.73 -1.80 -6.72
C LEU A 108 8.25 -2.00 -6.65
N LEU A 109 8.97 -1.91 -7.77
CA LEU A 109 10.41 -2.05 -7.81
C LEU A 109 11.15 -0.86 -7.16
N LEU A 110 10.46 0.27 -7.00
CA LEU A 110 10.97 1.46 -6.32
C LEU A 110 10.70 1.45 -4.82
N GLU A 111 9.99 0.44 -4.31
CA GLU A 111 9.64 0.42 -2.90
C GLU A 111 10.87 0.09 -2.04
N PRO A 112 11.34 0.99 -1.16
CA PRO A 112 12.54 0.76 -0.36
C PRO A 112 12.35 -0.37 0.68
N ARG A 113 11.11 -0.64 1.07
CA ARG A 113 10.74 -1.56 2.15
C ARG A 113 10.07 -2.83 1.66
N LEU A 114 10.24 -3.17 0.38
CA LEU A 114 9.64 -4.37 -0.19
C LEU A 114 10.05 -5.65 0.55
N GLY A 115 11.31 -5.75 0.97
CA GLY A 115 11.80 -6.90 1.76
C GLY A 115 11.05 -7.09 3.08
N GLU A 116 10.85 -5.99 3.82
CA GLU A 116 10.11 -6.01 5.09
C GLU A 116 8.63 -6.38 4.88
N TRP A 117 8.02 -5.94 3.78
CA TRP A 117 6.66 -6.35 3.42
C TRP A 117 6.56 -7.85 3.13
N LEU A 118 7.53 -8.40 2.40
CA LEU A 118 7.57 -9.84 2.12
C LEU A 118 7.78 -10.67 3.39
N GLU A 119 8.68 -10.24 4.27
CA GLU A 119 8.90 -10.88 5.57
C GLU A 119 7.65 -10.79 6.45
N PHE A 120 7.01 -9.62 6.50
CA PHE A 120 5.76 -9.42 7.23
C PHE A 120 4.66 -10.36 6.72
N LEU A 121 4.40 -10.38 5.42
CA LEU A 121 3.33 -11.20 4.83
C LEU A 121 3.62 -12.70 4.98
N SER A 122 4.87 -13.12 4.83
CA SER A 122 5.26 -14.53 5.06
C SER A 122 5.20 -14.92 6.54
N GLY A 123 5.47 -14.00 7.47
CA GLY A 123 5.30 -14.20 8.90
C GLY A 123 3.85 -14.47 9.33
N TYR A 124 2.88 -13.98 8.54
CA TYR A 124 1.45 -14.30 8.71
C TYR A 124 1.03 -15.64 8.09
N GLY A 125 1.97 -16.39 7.52
CA GLY A 125 1.72 -17.70 6.92
C GLY A 125 1.12 -17.66 5.52
N LEU A 126 1.14 -16.51 4.84
CA LEU A 126 0.68 -16.42 3.46
C LEU A 126 1.62 -17.19 2.53
N SER A 127 1.03 -17.99 1.65
CA SER A 127 1.74 -18.63 0.56
C SER A 127 2.23 -17.61 -0.48
N GLY A 128 3.25 -17.96 -1.26
CA GLY A 128 3.77 -17.09 -2.33
C GLY A 128 2.70 -16.57 -3.28
N GLU A 129 1.72 -17.41 -3.63
CA GLU A 129 0.60 -17.02 -4.50
C GLU A 129 -0.35 -16.02 -3.84
N GLU A 130 -0.56 -16.11 -2.52
CA GLU A 130 -1.39 -15.15 -1.80
C GLU A 130 -0.66 -13.82 -1.62
N VAL A 131 0.63 -13.87 -1.29
CA VAL A 131 1.49 -12.67 -1.29
C VAL A 131 1.46 -12.00 -2.66
N TRP A 132 1.49 -12.78 -3.75
CA TRP A 132 1.32 -12.25 -5.10
C TRP A 132 0.02 -11.47 -5.24
N LYS A 133 -1.11 -12.07 -4.84
CA LYS A 133 -2.44 -11.44 -4.94
C LYS A 133 -2.48 -10.14 -4.14
N VAL A 134 -1.95 -10.14 -2.92
CA VAL A 134 -1.87 -8.97 -2.05
C VAL A 134 -1.07 -7.84 -2.72
N LEU A 135 0.09 -8.15 -3.28
CA LEU A 135 0.95 -7.16 -3.95
C LEU A 135 0.36 -6.66 -5.28
N ALA A 136 -0.26 -7.56 -6.06
CA ALA A 136 -0.79 -7.26 -7.38
C ALA A 136 -2.12 -6.50 -7.33
N TYR A 137 -3.01 -6.86 -6.41
CA TYR A 137 -4.34 -6.27 -6.28
C TYR A 137 -4.44 -5.21 -5.19
N GLY A 138 -3.39 -5.07 -4.37
CA GLY A 138 -3.33 -4.08 -3.31
C GLY A 138 -3.61 -2.65 -3.74
N SER A 139 -3.36 -2.32 -5.02
CA SER A 139 -3.34 -0.93 -5.52
C SER A 139 -4.39 -0.58 -6.56
N ASN A 140 -5.26 -1.52 -6.99
CA ASN A 140 -6.02 -1.34 -8.23
C ASN A 140 -7.54 -1.16 -8.07
N SER A 141 -8.04 -0.88 -6.86
CA SER A 141 -9.48 -0.74 -6.64
C SER A 141 -10.05 0.66 -6.93
N GLY A 142 -9.27 1.57 -7.52
CA GLY A 142 -9.77 2.87 -7.92
C GLY A 142 -8.95 3.45 -9.05
N GLU A 143 -9.32 3.11 -10.29
CA GLU A 143 -9.32 4.00 -11.47
C GLU A 143 -9.79 3.22 -12.72
N ASP A 144 -10.99 3.59 -13.17
CA ASP A 144 -11.48 3.60 -14.56
C ASP A 144 -11.06 2.50 -15.54
N ALA A 145 -11.92 1.48 -15.65
CA ALA A 145 -12.18 0.80 -16.94
C ALA A 145 -12.98 1.71 -17.91
N GLY A 146 -12.61 2.99 -17.99
CA GLY A 146 -13.26 4.05 -18.77
C GLY A 146 -12.35 4.63 -19.85
N GLY A 147 -11.53 3.80 -20.48
CA GLY A 147 -10.62 4.17 -21.58
C GLY A 147 -11.07 3.63 -22.94
N GLY A 148 -12.38 3.60 -23.22
CA GLY A 148 -12.93 3.31 -24.54
C GLY A 148 -13.19 4.60 -25.30
N SER A 149 -12.16 5.20 -25.88
CA SER A 149 -12.30 6.36 -26.77
C SER A 149 -13.00 5.95 -28.07
N SER A 150 -14.33 6.02 -28.10
CA SER A 150 -15.08 6.17 -29.35
C SER A 150 -15.44 7.64 -29.51
N SER A 151 -14.70 8.30 -30.39
CA SER A 151 -14.99 9.65 -30.88
C SER A 151 -16.34 9.69 -31.57
N SER A 152 -17.33 10.33 -30.97
CA SER A 152 -18.52 10.84 -31.66
C SER A 152 -18.63 12.33 -31.41
N SER A 153 -18.20 13.10 -32.41
CA SER A 153 -18.43 14.53 -32.55
C SER A 153 -19.94 14.81 -32.65
N GLY A 154 -20.49 15.47 -31.64
CA GLY A 154 -21.86 15.96 -31.61
C GLY A 154 -21.92 17.28 -30.86
N SER A 155 -21.88 18.38 -31.60
CA SER A 155 -22.04 19.73 -31.08
C SER A 155 -23.49 19.96 -30.64
N GLY A 156 -23.71 20.32 -29.39
CA GLY A 156 -25.03 20.62 -28.85
C GLY A 156 -24.93 21.35 -27.52
N SER A 157 -24.96 22.67 -27.57
CA SER A 157 -24.92 23.58 -26.44
C SER A 157 -26.23 23.55 -25.65
N SER A 158 -26.19 23.35 -24.33
CA SER A 158 -27.13 23.96 -23.38
C SER A 158 -26.65 23.82 -21.94
N SER A 159 -26.75 24.95 -21.24
CA SER A 159 -26.28 25.22 -19.89
C SER A 159 -27.21 24.62 -18.83
N THR A 160 -26.67 23.92 -17.82
CA THR A 160 -27.25 23.84 -16.47
C THR A 160 -26.18 23.52 -15.42
N SER A 161 -26.08 24.40 -14.42
CA SER A 161 -25.57 24.23 -13.05
C SER A 161 -24.34 23.34 -12.83
N SER A 162 -23.16 23.99 -12.84
CA SER A 162 -21.89 23.41 -12.37
C SER A 162 -21.90 23.24 -10.84
N PHE A 163 -22.08 22.00 -10.40
CA PHE A 163 -21.61 21.52 -9.11
C PHE A 163 -20.20 20.96 -9.35
N ASP A 164 -19.18 21.73 -8.99
CA ASP A 164 -17.78 21.29 -8.97
C ASP A 164 -17.37 21.02 -7.51
N PRO A 165 -17.33 19.75 -7.06
CA PRO A 165 -16.53 19.38 -5.92
C PRO A 165 -15.29 18.60 -6.40
N LEU A 166 -14.11 19.16 -6.07
CA LEU A 166 -12.88 18.42 -5.81
C LEU A 166 -12.18 17.77 -7.02
N ASN A 167 -11.72 18.60 -7.96
CA ASN A 167 -10.50 18.30 -8.71
C ASN A 167 -9.27 18.54 -7.80
N ALA A 168 -8.98 17.57 -6.94
CA ALA A 168 -7.68 17.43 -6.29
C ALA A 168 -6.95 16.28 -6.99
N GLY A 169 -6.12 16.63 -7.98
CA GLY A 169 -5.20 15.73 -8.68
C GLY A 169 -4.16 15.15 -7.73
N GLY A 170 -4.55 14.10 -7.00
CA GLY A 170 -3.69 13.21 -6.24
C GLY A 170 -3.94 11.79 -6.70
N ASN A 171 -3.53 11.46 -7.93
CA ASN A 171 -3.50 10.09 -8.42
C ASN A 171 -2.40 9.33 -7.65
N ALA A 172 -2.79 8.85 -6.47
CA ALA A 172 -2.03 7.99 -5.59
C ALA A 172 -3.02 7.22 -4.73
N THR A 173 -3.98 6.52 -5.35
CA THR A 173 -4.69 5.38 -4.74
C THR A 173 -3.66 4.29 -4.48
N SER A 174 -2.87 4.55 -3.46
CA SER A 174 -1.68 3.81 -3.18
C SER A 174 -2.06 2.55 -2.44
N GLY A 175 -1.81 1.41 -3.08
CA GLY A 175 -2.03 0.13 -2.43
C GLY A 175 -1.15 -0.08 -1.20
N LEU A 176 -1.37 -1.22 -0.54
CA LEU A 176 -0.67 -1.65 0.68
C LEU A 176 0.83 -1.38 0.69
N VAL A 177 1.50 -1.52 -0.45
CA VAL A 177 2.92 -1.23 -0.60
C VAL A 177 3.09 0.07 -1.37
N GLY A 178 3.85 1.05 -0.90
CA GLY A 178 4.12 2.30 -1.63
C GLY A 178 3.13 3.46 -1.45
N ALA A 179 2.13 3.32 -0.57
CA ALA A 179 1.42 4.51 -0.10
C ALA A 179 2.30 5.35 0.82
N PRO A 180 2.21 6.69 0.74
CA PRO A 180 2.81 7.54 1.75
C PRO A 180 2.24 7.16 3.13
N GLY A 181 3.08 6.61 4.00
CA GLY A 181 2.69 6.12 5.33
C GLY A 181 2.34 4.63 5.40
N ALA A 182 2.14 3.94 4.27
CA ALA A 182 1.97 2.50 4.29
C ALA A 182 3.30 1.83 4.59
N SER A 183 3.39 1.31 5.80
CA SER A 183 4.52 0.55 6.27
C SER A 183 4.04 -0.78 6.85
N PRO A 184 4.88 -1.82 6.85
CA PRO A 184 4.57 -3.06 7.56
C PRO A 184 4.20 -2.82 9.03
N TYR A 185 4.79 -1.79 9.66
CA TYR A 185 4.44 -1.37 11.01
C TYR A 185 3.03 -0.79 11.12
N ALA A 186 2.63 0.07 10.17
CA ALA A 186 1.27 0.62 10.13
C ALA A 186 0.23 -0.49 9.89
N ALA A 187 0.52 -1.45 8.99
CA ALA A 187 -0.31 -2.63 8.80
C ALA A 187 -0.37 -3.51 10.06
N GLY A 188 0.75 -3.73 10.74
CA GLY A 188 0.78 -4.44 12.02
C GLY A 188 -0.07 -3.75 13.09
N ALA A 189 0.01 -2.41 13.19
CA ALA A 189 -0.82 -1.63 14.11
C ALA A 189 -2.32 -1.74 13.77
N ALA A 190 -2.67 -1.67 12.48
CA ALA A 190 -4.04 -1.90 12.02
C ALA A 190 -4.54 -3.31 12.37
N ILE A 191 -3.70 -4.34 12.25
CA ILE A 191 -4.04 -5.71 12.65
C ILE A 191 -4.27 -5.81 14.16
N VAL A 192 -3.39 -5.23 14.98
CA VAL A 192 -3.58 -5.22 16.45
C VAL A 192 -4.87 -4.51 16.83
N TRP A 193 -5.19 -3.40 16.16
CA TRP A 193 -6.46 -2.71 16.33
C TRP A 193 -7.63 -3.61 15.92
N LEU A 194 -7.60 -4.28 14.77
CA LEU A 194 -8.67 -5.20 14.35
C LEU A 194 -8.85 -6.37 15.33
N LYS A 195 -7.76 -6.88 15.93
CA LYS A 195 -7.81 -7.90 16.97
C LYS A 195 -8.53 -7.43 18.23
N SER A 196 -8.41 -6.15 18.61
CA SER A 196 -9.16 -5.60 19.75
C SER A 196 -10.68 -5.57 19.47
N TRP A 197 -11.06 -5.50 18.19
CA TRP A 197 -12.44 -5.68 17.71
C TRP A 197 -12.83 -7.15 17.51
N GLY A 198 -11.99 -8.10 17.93
CA GLY A 198 -12.30 -9.53 17.95
C GLY A 198 -12.00 -10.29 16.66
N TRP A 199 -11.21 -9.73 15.75
CA TRP A 199 -10.69 -10.49 14.62
C TRP A 199 -9.68 -11.54 15.10
N THR A 200 -9.74 -12.73 14.53
CA THR A 200 -8.72 -13.77 14.75
C THR A 200 -7.63 -13.69 13.68
N ASP A 201 -6.43 -14.23 13.99
CA ASP A 201 -5.35 -14.34 13.01
C ASP A 201 -5.78 -15.12 11.76
N ALA A 202 -6.61 -16.14 11.93
CA ALA A 202 -7.17 -16.93 10.83
C ALA A 202 -8.08 -16.07 9.94
N ASP A 203 -8.94 -15.22 10.52
CA ASP A 203 -9.79 -14.31 9.75
C ASP A 203 -8.97 -13.27 8.99
N ILE A 204 -7.92 -12.74 9.63
CA ILE A 204 -7.02 -11.77 9.02
C ILE A 204 -6.30 -12.40 7.82
N ALA A 205 -5.75 -13.60 7.99
CA ALA A 205 -5.04 -14.30 6.92
C ALA A 205 -5.96 -14.73 5.78
N ALA A 206 -7.12 -15.30 6.09
CA ALA A 206 -8.01 -15.88 5.08
C ALA A 206 -8.90 -14.84 4.38
N ARG A 207 -9.29 -13.75 5.06
CA ARG A 207 -10.28 -12.78 4.54
C ARG A 207 -9.69 -11.39 4.34
N LEU A 208 -8.96 -10.86 5.32
CA LEU A 208 -8.53 -9.47 5.28
C LEU A 208 -7.36 -9.26 4.31
N LEU A 209 -6.30 -10.06 4.44
CA LEU A 209 -5.11 -9.90 3.60
C LEU A 209 -5.43 -10.07 2.11
N PRO A 210 -6.11 -11.15 1.66
CA PRO A 210 -6.31 -11.37 0.23
C PRO A 210 -7.32 -10.40 -0.41
N CYS A 211 -8.37 -10.00 0.33
CA CYS A 211 -9.49 -9.26 -0.24
C CYS A 211 -9.44 -7.76 0.07
N TYR A 212 -8.85 -7.36 1.20
CA TYR A 212 -8.88 -5.98 1.69
C TYR A 212 -7.49 -5.46 2.11
N PRO A 213 -6.44 -5.61 1.27
CA PRO A 213 -5.10 -5.12 1.59
C PRO A 213 -5.06 -3.61 1.81
N HIS A 214 -5.95 -2.84 1.18
CA HIS A 214 -6.04 -1.39 1.38
C HIS A 214 -6.45 -0.98 2.80
N VAL A 215 -7.19 -1.83 3.52
CA VAL A 215 -7.57 -1.57 4.93
C VAL A 215 -6.33 -1.52 5.81
N LEU A 216 -5.35 -2.37 5.53
CA LEU A 216 -4.07 -2.40 6.26
C LEU A 216 -3.14 -1.25 5.86
N ALA A 217 -3.25 -0.79 4.63
CA ALA A 217 -2.48 0.35 4.11
C ALA A 217 -2.85 1.66 4.80
N ALA A 218 -4.13 1.80 5.17
CA ALA A 218 -4.69 3.03 5.72
C ALA A 218 -4.14 3.36 7.13
N GLY A 219 -3.73 2.36 7.91
CA GLY A 219 -3.30 2.53 9.30
C GLY A 219 -4.48 2.64 10.27
N THR A 220 -4.22 2.95 11.55
CA THR A 220 -5.25 2.90 12.62
C THR A 220 -6.19 4.11 12.63
N GLU A 221 -5.68 5.30 12.32
CA GLU A 221 -6.43 6.56 12.32
C GLU A 221 -7.70 6.53 11.43
N PRO A 222 -7.63 6.14 10.14
CA PRO A 222 -8.83 6.10 9.30
C PRO A 222 -9.82 5.01 9.73
N LEU A 223 -9.35 3.89 10.27
CA LEU A 223 -10.24 2.84 10.79
C LEU A 223 -11.03 3.37 11.99
N GLN A 224 -10.35 4.10 12.88
CA GLN A 224 -10.96 4.75 14.03
C GLN A 224 -11.97 5.81 13.60
N ALA A 225 -11.62 6.67 12.63
CA ALA A 225 -12.52 7.68 12.10
C ALA A 225 -13.79 7.06 11.48
N ALA A 226 -13.68 5.94 10.77
CA ALA A 226 -14.82 5.22 10.21
C ALA A 226 -15.75 4.66 11.31
N VAL A 227 -15.18 4.09 12.37
CA VAL A 227 -15.95 3.64 13.53
C VAL A 227 -16.63 4.80 14.24
N ASP A 228 -15.92 5.91 14.46
CA ASP A 228 -16.48 7.08 15.12
C ASP A 228 -17.61 7.71 14.29
N HIS A 229 -17.51 7.66 12.96
CA HIS A 229 -18.63 8.03 12.09
C HIS A 229 -19.84 7.11 12.29
N LEU A 230 -19.66 5.79 12.37
CA LEU A 230 -20.75 4.86 12.68
C LEU A 230 -21.35 5.12 14.07
N ARG A 231 -20.53 5.46 15.07
CA ARG A 231 -21.02 5.86 16.39
C ARG A 231 -21.83 7.15 16.36
N GLN A 232 -21.39 8.16 15.60
CA GLN A 232 -22.13 9.41 15.40
C GLN A 232 -23.49 9.19 14.74
N GLN A 233 -23.59 8.19 13.86
CA GLN A 233 -24.87 7.76 13.30
C GLN A 233 -25.77 7.06 14.34
N GLY A 234 -25.27 6.76 15.54
CA GLY A 234 -26.02 6.09 16.61
C GLY A 234 -26.09 4.58 16.43
N PHE A 235 -25.03 3.95 15.91
CA PHE A 235 -24.85 2.51 16.02
C PHE A 235 -24.13 2.19 17.33
N GLU A 236 -24.56 1.12 18.01
CA GLU A 236 -23.87 0.59 19.20
C GLU A 236 -22.61 -0.18 18.80
N ASP A 237 -21.66 -0.33 19.73
CA ASP A 237 -20.36 -0.96 19.47
C ASP A 237 -20.48 -2.42 19.00
N GLU A 238 -21.43 -3.19 19.52
CA GLU A 238 -21.61 -4.60 19.16
C GLU A 238 -22.14 -4.79 17.71
N PRO A 239 -23.18 -4.05 17.26
CA PRO A 239 -23.52 -3.95 15.84
C PRO A 239 -22.38 -3.49 14.94
N ILE A 240 -21.61 -2.47 15.34
CA ILE A 240 -20.45 -1.98 14.59
C ILE A 240 -19.43 -3.10 14.41
N ARG A 241 -19.13 -3.82 15.49
CA ARG A 241 -18.21 -4.96 15.47
C ARG A 241 -18.66 -6.03 14.47
N ARG A 242 -19.95 -6.40 14.46
CA ARG A 242 -20.49 -7.35 13.48
C ARG A 242 -20.40 -6.82 12.05
N MET A 243 -20.70 -5.54 11.83
CA MET A 243 -20.56 -4.91 10.52
C MET A 243 -19.12 -4.94 10.02
N VAL A 244 -18.15 -4.61 10.88
CA VAL A 244 -16.73 -4.65 10.57
C VAL A 244 -16.25 -6.06 10.23
N LEU A 245 -16.65 -7.06 11.01
CA LEU A 245 -16.32 -8.48 10.76
C LEU A 245 -16.93 -9.02 9.47
N THR A 246 -18.10 -8.50 9.09
CA THR A 246 -18.82 -8.95 7.88
C THR A 246 -18.34 -8.21 6.64
N PHE A 247 -18.09 -6.90 6.75
CA PHE A 247 -17.79 -6.00 5.65
C PHE A 247 -16.58 -5.09 5.97
N PRO A 248 -15.34 -5.60 5.85
CA PRO A 248 -14.13 -4.86 6.21
C PRO A 248 -13.88 -3.64 5.33
N ALA A 249 -14.41 -3.67 4.10
CA ALA A 249 -14.37 -2.54 3.15
C ALA A 249 -15.01 -1.25 3.68
N LEU A 250 -15.85 -1.33 4.73
CA LEU A 250 -16.43 -0.15 5.38
C LEU A 250 -15.38 0.74 6.04
N LEU A 251 -14.24 0.16 6.42
CA LEU A 251 -13.26 0.85 7.25
C LEU A 251 -12.25 1.70 6.48
N ALA A 252 -12.06 1.45 5.18
CA ALA A 252 -11.01 2.12 4.42
C ALA A 252 -11.52 2.70 3.09
N PRO A 253 -10.98 3.87 2.67
CA PRO A 253 -11.23 4.41 1.34
C PRO A 253 -10.78 3.42 0.24
N PRO A 254 -11.38 3.49 -0.96
CA PRO A 254 -12.33 4.52 -1.42
C PRO A 254 -13.80 4.21 -1.08
N LEU A 255 -14.10 3.00 -0.64
CA LEU A 255 -15.48 2.53 -0.50
C LEU A 255 -16.17 2.99 0.79
N SER A 256 -15.40 3.37 1.81
CA SER A 256 -15.94 3.83 3.10
C SER A 256 -16.94 4.97 2.94
N GLY A 257 -16.60 6.04 2.21
CA GLY A 257 -17.47 7.21 2.03
C GLY A 257 -18.83 6.87 1.41
N PRO A 258 -18.88 6.33 0.18
CA PRO A 258 -20.14 5.99 -0.48
C PRO A 258 -20.98 4.95 0.29
N LEU A 259 -20.34 3.98 0.95
CA LEU A 259 -21.06 2.97 1.73
C LEU A 259 -21.65 3.56 3.02
N LEU A 260 -20.93 4.44 3.72
CA LEU A 260 -21.42 5.11 4.92
C LEU A 260 -22.60 6.05 4.59
N GLU A 261 -22.54 6.75 3.46
CA GLU A 261 -23.68 7.52 2.95
C GLU A 261 -24.89 6.63 2.65
N LEU A 262 -24.67 5.50 1.97
CA LEU A 262 -25.74 4.56 1.64
C LEU A 262 -26.41 4.01 2.92
N ILE A 263 -25.62 3.62 3.91
CA ILE A 263 -26.12 3.17 5.22
C ILE A 263 -26.96 4.26 5.87
N SER A 264 -26.50 5.52 5.83
CA SER A 264 -27.23 6.66 6.37
C SER A 264 -28.57 6.88 5.65
N ARG A 265 -28.61 6.76 4.32
CA ARG A 265 -29.85 6.85 3.53
C ARG A 265 -30.82 5.70 3.82
N ILE A 266 -30.33 4.47 3.97
CA ILE A 266 -31.15 3.31 4.33
C ILE A 266 -31.76 3.51 5.71
N ARG A 267 -30.99 4.02 6.68
CA ARG A 267 -31.49 4.31 8.03
C ARG A 267 -32.56 5.40 8.03
N ALA A 268 -32.32 6.50 7.31
CA ALA A 268 -33.29 7.58 7.17
C ALA A 268 -34.62 7.07 6.56
N SER A 269 -34.54 6.20 5.54
CA SER A 269 -35.74 5.63 4.91
C SER A 269 -36.45 4.59 5.79
N ALA A 270 -35.72 3.78 6.56
CA ALA A 270 -36.30 2.81 7.50
C ALA A 270 -37.09 3.51 8.61
N ASN A 271 -36.59 4.63 9.13
CA ASN A 271 -37.30 5.44 10.12
C ASN A 271 -38.57 6.09 9.54
N ASN A 272 -38.57 6.45 8.25
CA ASN A 272 -39.74 7.02 7.59
C ASN A 272 -40.86 5.99 7.30
N LYS A 273 -40.54 4.69 7.17
CA LYS A 273 -41.54 3.67 6.81
C LYS A 273 -42.60 3.45 7.90
N TYR A 274 -42.26 3.73 9.16
CA TYR A 274 -43.21 3.69 10.27
C TYR A 274 -44.04 4.97 10.42
N VAL A 275 -43.66 6.07 9.77
CA VAL A 275 -44.43 7.32 9.76
C VAL A 275 -45.63 7.21 8.82
N VAL A 276 -45.51 6.45 7.72
CA VAL A 276 -46.59 6.33 6.70
C VAL A 276 -47.62 5.25 7.06
N SER A 277 -47.32 4.34 7.99
CA SER A 277 -48.25 3.26 8.36
C SER A 277 -49.27 3.66 9.44
N GLY A 278 -49.18 4.86 10.01
CA GLY A 278 -50.01 5.32 11.13
C GLY A 278 -51.32 6.04 10.79
N SER A 279 -51.69 6.18 9.51
CA SER A 279 -52.87 6.97 9.10
C SER A 279 -53.91 6.18 8.30
N TYR A 280 -54.16 4.94 8.67
CA TYR A 280 -55.41 4.24 8.31
C TYR A 280 -56.26 4.06 9.58
N HIS A 281 -56.71 5.17 10.16
CA HIS A 281 -57.92 5.12 10.98
C HIS A 281 -59.11 5.15 10.02
N VAL A 282 -59.73 3.98 9.87
CA VAL A 282 -61.06 3.74 9.32
C VAL A 282 -62.10 4.17 10.35
#